data_AF-M5Q0Q1-F1
#
_entry.id   AF-M5Q0Q1-F1
#
_cell.length_a   1.000
_cell.length_b   1.000
_cell.length_c   1.000
_cell.angle_alpha   90.00
_cell.angle_beta   90.00
_cell.angle_gamma   90.00
#
_symmetry.space_group_name_H-M   'P 1'
#
loop_
_entity.id
_entity.type
_entity.pdbx_description
1 polymer ?
#
loop_
_entity_poly.entity_id
_entity_poly.type
_entity_poly.pdbx_seq_one_letter_code
_entity_poly.pdbx_strand_id
1 'polypeptide(L)'
;MRTIVAVACLGMALAAMPSTASATELVFSFTNPSFGGDPMIGNFLLNKADSQKRFAEDEYEEDPLSDFEDGLNRRVLGLIADKIVQDAFGDEGNLSNGTYTIGSYVISIDNNGKVIKVAVTDSLSGDSTVVEVPVF
;
A
#
# COMPACT_ATOMS: atom_id res chain seq x y z
N MET A 1 2.86 37.96 80.76
CA MET A 1 3.89 37.75 79.72
C MET A 1 4.08 36.27 79.34
N ARG A 2 4.24 35.35 80.31
CA ARG A 2 4.46 33.91 80.04
C ARG A 2 3.33 33.20 79.27
N THR A 3 2.07 33.55 79.53
CA THR A 3 0.90 32.95 78.87
C THR A 3 0.69 33.41 77.43
N ILE A 4 1.05 34.66 77.09
CA ILE A 4 0.95 35.20 75.72
C ILE A 4 1.98 34.53 74.80
N VAL A 5 3.20 34.31 75.30
CA VAL A 5 4.26 33.61 74.55
C VAL A 5 3.85 32.16 74.26
N ALA A 6 3.21 31.48 75.22
CA ALA A 6 2.75 30.10 75.02
C ALA A 6 1.64 29.98 73.95
N VAL A 7 0.70 30.92 73.90
CA VAL A 7 -0.38 30.94 72.88
C VAL A 7 0.18 31.26 71.49
N ALA A 8 1.14 32.19 71.39
CA ALA A 8 1.82 32.49 70.13
C ALA A 8 2.63 31.28 69.62
N CYS A 9 3.34 30.58 70.51
CA CYS A 9 4.08 29.36 70.16
C CYS A 9 3.15 28.22 69.71
N LEU A 10 1.99 28.05 70.34
CA LEU A 10 1.01 27.03 69.94
C LEU A 10 0.38 27.35 68.57
N GLY A 11 0.04 28.61 68.31
CA GLY A 11 -0.48 29.05 67.01
C GLY A 11 0.54 28.87 65.88
N MET A 12 1.81 29.14 66.15
CA MET A 12 2.90 28.94 65.18
C MET A 12 3.21 27.46 64.94
N ALA A 13 3.02 26.60 65.94
CA ALA A 13 3.15 25.15 65.78
C ALA A 13 2.01 24.53 64.95
N LEU A 14 0.78 25.02 65.09
CA LEU A 14 -0.35 24.58 64.25
C LEU A 14 -0.22 25.06 62.79
N ALA A 15 0.34 26.25 62.56
CA ALA A 15 0.58 26.78 61.21
C ALA A 15 1.75 26.08 60.48
N ALA A 16 2.60 25.36 61.20
CA ALA A 16 3.74 24.62 60.66
C ALA A 16 3.41 23.17 60.27
N MET A 17 2.14 22.75 60.31
CA MET A 17 1.78 21.41 59.87
C MET A 17 2.03 21.25 58.35
N PRO A 18 2.85 20.26 57.93
CA PRO A 18 3.16 20.07 56.53
C PRO A 18 1.90 19.70 55.77
N SER A 19 1.51 20.53 54.80
CA SER A 19 0.44 20.19 53.86
C SER A 19 0.97 19.12 52.91
N THR A 20 0.28 18.00 52.83
CA THR A 20 0.64 16.92 51.91
C THR A 20 0.36 17.35 50.48
N ALA A 21 1.41 17.49 49.67
CA ALA A 21 1.26 17.73 48.24
C ALA A 21 0.82 16.43 47.55
N SER A 22 -0.41 16.43 47.02
CA SER A 22 -0.90 15.32 46.21
C SER A 22 -0.34 15.41 44.80
N ALA A 23 0.37 14.37 44.38
CA ALA A 23 0.84 14.17 43.01
C ALA A 23 0.54 12.74 42.57
N THR A 24 0.43 12.53 41.26
CA THR A 24 0.28 11.21 40.64
C THR A 24 1.39 10.99 39.61
N GLU A 25 1.55 9.75 39.16
CA GLU A 25 2.51 9.40 38.12
C GLU A 25 2.13 10.02 36.78
N LEU A 26 3.14 10.48 36.04
CA LEU A 26 2.98 10.87 34.64
C LEU A 26 3.14 9.64 33.77
N VAL A 27 2.02 9.11 33.27
CA VAL A 27 2.02 8.01 32.31
C VAL A 27 2.08 8.58 30.90
N PHE A 28 3.09 8.15 30.14
CA PHE A 28 3.20 8.51 28.74
C PHE A 28 2.22 7.71 27.89
N SER A 29 1.50 8.39 27.01
CA SER A 29 0.67 7.78 25.98
C SER A 29 0.84 8.52 24.65
N PHE A 30 0.79 7.79 23.55
CA PHE A 30 0.80 8.37 22.23
C PHE A 30 -0.57 8.96 21.90
N THR A 31 -0.61 10.15 21.29
CA THR A 31 -1.87 10.75 20.82
C THR A 31 -2.36 10.11 19.51
N ASN A 32 -1.43 9.64 18.67
CA ASN A 32 -1.77 9.02 17.41
C ASN A 32 -2.13 7.53 17.64
N PRO A 33 -3.34 7.08 17.21
CA PRO A 33 -3.78 5.70 17.35
C PRO A 33 -2.78 4.66 16.81
N SER A 34 -2.06 4.97 15.74
CA SER A 34 -1.11 4.07 15.10
C SER A 34 0.06 3.67 16.00
N PHE A 35 0.32 4.42 17.08
CA PHE A 35 1.36 4.12 18.06
C PHE A 35 0.78 3.61 19.39
N GLY A 36 -0.46 3.11 19.42
CA GLY A 36 -1.11 2.62 20.64
C GLY A 36 -1.79 3.72 21.47
N GLY A 37 -2.13 4.84 20.82
CA GLY A 37 -2.96 5.89 21.39
C GLY A 37 -4.46 5.59 21.37
N ASP A 38 -5.27 6.55 21.83
CA ASP A 38 -6.73 6.44 21.81
C ASP A 38 -7.28 6.35 20.36
N PRO A 39 -7.89 5.21 19.94
CA PRO A 39 -8.41 5.03 18.59
C PRO A 39 -9.54 6.01 18.23
N MET A 40 -10.24 6.56 19.22
CA MET A 40 -11.37 7.47 19.00
C MET A 40 -10.92 8.80 18.39
N ILE A 41 -9.65 9.18 18.58
CA ILE A 41 -9.06 10.43 18.08
C ILE A 41 -8.63 10.32 16.60
N GLY A 42 -8.57 9.10 16.03
CA GLY A 42 -8.08 8.86 14.67
C GLY A 42 -8.80 9.68 13.60
N ASN A 43 -10.13 9.65 13.59
CA ASN A 43 -10.93 10.42 12.63
C ASN A 43 -10.69 11.93 12.77
N PHE A 44 -10.55 12.44 14.00
CA PHE A 44 -10.28 13.86 14.22
C PHE A 44 -8.91 14.27 13.65
N LEU A 45 -7.88 13.46 13.87
CA LEU A 45 -6.53 13.73 13.35
C LEU A 45 -6.48 13.68 11.82
N LEU A 46 -7.18 12.72 11.21
CA LEU A 46 -7.27 12.59 9.75
C LEU A 46 -7.97 13.82 9.14
N ASN A 47 -9.15 14.18 9.64
CA ASN A 47 -9.87 15.36 9.15
C ASN A 47 -9.06 16.65 9.32
N LYS A 48 -8.31 16.77 10.42
CA LYS A 48 -7.40 17.90 10.63
C LYS A 48 -6.29 17.92 9.57
N ALA A 49 -5.69 16.77 9.27
CA ALA A 49 -4.67 16.64 8.24
C ALA A 49 -5.22 16.99 6.84
N ASP A 50 -6.40 16.49 6.49
CA ASP A 50 -7.04 16.77 5.20
C ASP A 50 -7.36 18.25 5.03
N SER A 51 -7.84 18.92 6.09
CA SER A 51 -8.10 20.37 6.07
C SER A 51 -6.84 21.23 5.85
N GLN A 52 -5.67 20.67 6.14
CA GLN A 52 -4.36 21.31 5.98
C GLN A 52 -3.59 20.78 4.76
N LYS A 53 -4.11 19.78 4.06
CA LYS A 53 -3.51 19.20 2.85
C LYS A 53 -3.49 20.28 1.77
N ARG A 54 -2.29 20.76 1.41
CA ARG A 54 -2.06 21.77 0.36
C ARG A 54 -1.69 21.16 -0.99
N PHE A 55 -1.58 19.84 -1.05
CA PHE A 55 -1.35 19.09 -2.28
C PHE A 55 -2.72 18.76 -2.85
N ALA A 56 -3.06 19.37 -3.98
CA ALA A 56 -4.10 18.83 -4.83
C ALA A 56 -3.63 17.46 -5.34
N GLU A 57 -4.53 16.49 -5.43
CA GLU A 57 -4.27 15.39 -6.35
C GLU A 57 -4.14 15.99 -7.74
N ASP A 58 -3.19 15.48 -8.53
CA ASP A 58 -3.14 15.80 -9.95
C ASP A 58 -4.50 15.40 -10.52
N GLU A 59 -5.32 16.39 -10.82
CA GLU A 59 -6.56 16.20 -11.54
C GLU A 59 -6.11 15.80 -12.94
N TYR A 60 -6.01 14.49 -13.18
CA TYR A 60 -5.93 13.99 -14.55
C TYR A 60 -7.22 14.45 -15.20
N GLU A 61 -7.16 15.52 -15.99
CA GLU A 61 -8.18 15.80 -16.99
C GLU A 61 -8.14 14.60 -17.94
N GLU A 62 -8.94 13.57 -17.64
CA GLU A 62 -9.25 12.48 -18.55
C GLU A 62 -9.90 13.12 -19.78
N ASP A 63 -9.10 13.38 -20.80
CA ASP A 63 -9.59 13.76 -22.12
C ASP A 63 -10.41 12.58 -22.65
N PRO A 64 -11.74 12.73 -22.84
CA PRO A 64 -12.58 11.65 -23.33
C PRO A 64 -12.10 11.07 -24.67
N LEU A 65 -11.34 11.87 -25.45
CA LEU A 65 -10.70 11.40 -26.67
C LEU A 65 -9.49 10.49 -26.37
N SER A 66 -8.65 10.83 -25.40
CA SER A 66 -7.52 10.00 -24.96
C SER A 66 -8.01 8.65 -24.43
N ASP A 67 -9.08 8.64 -23.64
CA ASP A 67 -9.67 7.39 -23.13
C ASP A 67 -10.25 6.51 -24.24
N PHE A 68 -10.86 7.14 -25.25
CA PHE A 68 -11.35 6.44 -26.42
C PHE A 68 -10.20 5.84 -27.25
N GLU A 69 -9.13 6.60 -27.47
CA GLU A 69 -7.93 6.15 -28.18
C GLU A 69 -7.24 4.99 -27.44
N ASP A 70 -7.08 5.09 -26.13
CA ASP A 70 -6.53 4.03 -25.29
C ASP A 70 -7.41 2.78 -25.30
N GLY A 71 -8.73 2.95 -25.21
CA GLY A 71 -9.70 1.87 -25.31
C GLY A 71 -9.67 1.17 -26.68
N LEU A 72 -9.57 1.94 -27.76
CA LEU A 72 -9.46 1.41 -29.12
C LEU A 72 -8.14 0.66 -29.32
N ASN A 73 -7.02 1.24 -28.88
CA ASN A 73 -5.70 0.62 -28.97
C ASN A 73 -5.67 -0.72 -28.24
N ARG A 74 -6.17 -0.78 -27.00
CA ARG A 74 -6.25 -2.04 -26.24
C ARG A 74 -7.08 -3.08 -26.95
N ARG A 75 -8.22 -2.71 -27.55
CA ARG A 75 -9.08 -3.63 -28.30
C ARG A 75 -8.41 -4.12 -29.58
N VAL A 76 -7.76 -3.24 -30.33
CA VAL A 76 -7.05 -3.59 -31.57
C VAL A 76 -5.87 -4.51 -31.26
N LEU A 77 -5.07 -4.18 -30.25
CA LEU A 77 -3.95 -5.01 -29.81
C LEU A 77 -4.42 -6.38 -29.33
N GLY A 78 -5.52 -6.45 -28.58
CA GLY A 78 -6.13 -7.72 -28.19
C GLY A 78 -6.54 -8.57 -29.39
N LEU A 79 -7.23 -7.99 -30.37
CA LEU A 79 -7.64 -8.71 -31.59
C LEU A 79 -6.45 -9.19 -32.44
N ILE A 80 -5.37 -8.40 -32.49
CA ILE A 80 -4.14 -8.79 -33.18
C ILE A 80 -3.46 -9.92 -32.41
N ALA A 81 -3.35 -9.81 -31.09
CA ALA A 81 -2.79 -10.86 -30.25
C ALA A 81 -3.57 -12.18 -30.38
N ASP A 82 -4.90 -12.12 -30.31
CA ASP A 82 -5.78 -13.28 -30.46
C ASP A 82 -5.63 -13.92 -31.85
N LYS A 83 -5.52 -13.12 -32.91
CA LYS A 83 -5.24 -13.64 -34.27
C LYS A 83 -3.87 -14.28 -34.38
N ILE A 84 -2.84 -13.68 -33.79
CA ILE A 84 -1.49 -14.26 -33.79
C ILE A 84 -1.49 -15.59 -33.03
N VAL A 85 -2.19 -15.67 -31.90
CA VAL A 85 -2.35 -16.90 -31.12
C VAL A 85 -3.13 -17.94 -31.93
N GLN A 86 -4.23 -17.56 -32.57
CA GLN A 86 -5.02 -18.48 -33.40
C GLN A 86 -4.23 -18.97 -34.63
N ASP A 87 -3.45 -18.10 -35.28
CA ASP A 87 -2.60 -18.49 -36.41
C ASP A 87 -1.42 -19.37 -35.97
N ALA A 88 -0.88 -19.13 -34.77
CA ALA A 88 0.24 -19.90 -34.22
C ALA A 88 -0.17 -21.27 -33.65
N PHE A 89 -1.39 -21.38 -33.09
CA PHE A 89 -1.84 -22.58 -32.37
C PHE A 89 -3.07 -23.27 -32.99
N GLY A 90 -3.71 -22.66 -34.00
CA GLY A 90 -4.86 -23.21 -34.73
C GLY A 90 -6.16 -23.31 -33.92
N ASP A 91 -7.25 -23.71 -34.60
CA ASP A 91 -8.59 -23.90 -34.02
C ASP A 91 -8.69 -25.06 -33.00
N GLU A 92 -7.62 -25.84 -32.82
CA GLU A 92 -7.63 -27.03 -31.96
C GLU A 92 -7.12 -26.78 -30.54
N GLY A 93 -6.68 -25.55 -30.19
CA GLY A 93 -6.37 -25.17 -28.79
C GLY A 93 -5.31 -26.05 -28.11
N ASN A 94 -4.61 -26.89 -28.86
CA ASN A 94 -3.62 -27.79 -28.33
C ASN A 94 -2.28 -27.07 -28.42
N LEU A 95 -1.82 -26.56 -27.28
CA LEU A 95 -0.45 -26.09 -27.11
C LEU A 95 0.48 -27.29 -27.28
N SER A 96 0.77 -27.63 -28.53
CA SER A 96 1.75 -28.66 -28.86
C SER A 96 3.10 -28.18 -28.36
N ASN A 97 3.74 -29.00 -27.51
CA ASN A 97 5.08 -28.75 -27.02
C ASN A 97 5.98 -28.43 -28.22
N GLY A 98 6.64 -27.28 -28.18
CA GLY A 98 7.35 -26.78 -29.36
C GLY A 98 7.92 -25.39 -29.16
N THR A 99 8.76 -25.02 -30.13
CA THR A 99 9.42 -23.72 -30.18
C THR A 99 8.82 -22.93 -31.34
N TYR A 100 8.20 -21.79 -31.03
CA TYR A 100 7.57 -20.89 -31.97
C TYR A 100 8.43 -19.64 -32.10
N THR A 101 8.77 -19.23 -33.33
CA THR A 101 9.56 -18.01 -33.57
C THR A 101 8.65 -16.94 -34.15
N ILE A 102 8.55 -15.80 -33.47
CA ILE A 102 7.71 -14.67 -33.86
C ILE A 102 8.59 -13.42 -33.94
N GLY A 103 8.94 -13.00 -35.16
CA GLY A 103 9.82 -11.85 -35.38
C GLY A 103 11.22 -12.09 -34.78
N SER A 104 11.62 -11.29 -33.80
CA SER A 104 12.85 -11.49 -33.03
C SER A 104 12.65 -12.34 -31.78
N TYR A 105 11.44 -12.77 -31.44
CA TYR A 105 11.18 -13.51 -30.21
C TYR A 105 11.09 -15.02 -30.45
N VAL A 106 11.76 -15.79 -29.60
CA VAL A 106 11.66 -17.26 -29.57
C VAL A 106 10.85 -17.64 -28.34
N ILE A 107 9.70 -18.28 -28.57
CA ILE A 107 8.77 -18.74 -27.55
C ILE A 107 8.87 -20.26 -27.45
N SER A 108 9.37 -20.77 -26.33
CA SER A 108 9.39 -22.21 -26.05
C SER A 108 8.28 -22.57 -25.09
N ILE A 109 7.41 -23.51 -25.49
CA ILE A 109 6.28 -23.98 -24.69
C ILE A 109 6.54 -25.42 -24.30
N ASP A 110 6.73 -25.63 -22.99
CA ASP A 110 6.78 -26.97 -22.39
C ASP A 110 5.50 -27.16 -21.54
N ASN A 111 4.62 -28.01 -22.04
CA ASN A 111 3.41 -28.41 -21.34
C ASN A 111 3.65 -29.78 -20.69
N ASN A 112 3.81 -29.79 -19.36
CA ASN A 112 3.96 -31.01 -18.56
C ASN A 112 2.62 -31.46 -17.93
N GLY A 113 1.47 -30.96 -18.42
CA GLY A 113 0.12 -31.31 -17.96
C GLY A 113 -0.28 -30.76 -16.59
N LYS A 114 0.63 -30.08 -15.87
CA LYS A 114 0.37 -29.41 -14.58
C LYS A 114 0.79 -27.94 -14.56
N VAL A 115 1.82 -27.60 -15.33
CA VAL A 115 2.36 -26.24 -15.46
C VAL A 115 2.77 -26.06 -16.91
N ILE A 116 2.34 -24.96 -17.51
CA ILE A 116 2.81 -24.51 -18.83
C ILE A 116 3.97 -23.55 -18.59
N LYS A 117 5.15 -23.89 -19.08
CA LYS A 117 6.32 -23.01 -19.04
C LYS A 117 6.45 -22.31 -20.39
N VAL A 118 6.37 -20.99 -20.37
CA VAL A 118 6.55 -20.14 -21.55
C VAL A 118 7.86 -19.36 -21.36
N ALA A 119 8.88 -19.70 -22.14
CA ALA A 119 10.12 -18.93 -22.18
C ALA A 119 10.10 -18.03 -23.41
N VAL A 120 10.14 -16.71 -23.22
CA VAL A 120 10.22 -15.71 -24.27
C VAL A 120 11.64 -15.17 -24.29
N THR A 121 12.34 -15.31 -25.41
CA THR A 121 13.71 -14.82 -25.58
C THR A 121 13.79 -13.86 -26.75
N ASP A 122 14.29 -12.65 -26.54
CA ASP A 122 14.58 -11.70 -27.61
C ASP A 122 15.92 -12.04 -28.27
N SER A 123 15.91 -12.31 -29.57
CA SER A 123 17.10 -12.64 -30.37
C SER A 123 17.99 -11.44 -30.68
N LEU A 124 17.52 -10.22 -30.48
CA LEU A 124 18.31 -9.00 -30.70
C LEU A 124 19.06 -8.55 -29.44
N SER A 125 18.39 -8.55 -28.28
CA SER A 125 19.01 -8.15 -27.00
C SER A 125 19.57 -9.31 -26.18
N GLY A 126 19.06 -10.52 -26.38
CA GLY A 126 19.39 -11.70 -25.56
C GLY A 126 18.60 -11.79 -24.25
N ASP A 127 17.67 -10.86 -23.98
CA ASP A 127 16.86 -10.87 -22.77
C ASP A 127 15.84 -12.02 -22.81
N SER A 128 15.69 -12.72 -21.68
CA SER A 128 14.77 -13.85 -21.55
C SER A 128 13.86 -13.69 -20.33
N THR A 129 12.56 -13.90 -20.55
CA THR A 129 11.54 -13.93 -19.49
C THR A 129 10.85 -15.28 -19.50
N VAL A 130 10.79 -15.91 -18.32
CA VAL A 130 10.08 -17.18 -18.13
C VAL A 130 8.81 -16.94 -17.36
N VAL A 131 7.68 -17.33 -17.95
CA VAL A 131 6.35 -17.27 -17.34
C VAL A 131 5.89 -18.70 -17.09
N GLU A 132 5.55 -19.01 -15.83
CA GLU A 132 4.98 -20.29 -15.44
C GLU A 132 3.49 -20.11 -15.16
N VAL A 133 2.64 -20.79 -15.93
CA VAL A 133 1.19 -20.78 -15.76
C VAL A 133 0.74 -22.14 -15.23
N PRO A 134 0.26 -22.23 -13.97
CA PRO A 134 -0.31 -23.47 -13.46
C PRO A 134 -1.65 -23.77 -14.15
N VAL A 135 -1.83 -25.01 -14.59
CA VAL A 135 -3.09 -25.49 -15.18
C VAL A 135 -3.78 -26.33 -14.11
N PHE A 136 -4.98 -25.92 -13.70
CA PHE A 136 -5.81 -26.64 -12.72
C PHE A 136 -6.80 -27.56 -13.41
#